data_AF-A0AAI8TRR7-F1
#
_entry.id   AF-A0AAI8TRR7-F1
#
_cell.length_a   1.000
_cell.length_b   1.000
_cell.length_c   1.000
_cell.angle_alpha   90.00
_cell.angle_beta   90.00
_cell.angle_gamma   90.00
#
_symmetry.space_group_name_H-M   'P 1'
#
loop_
_entity.id
_entity.type
_entity.pdbx_description
1 polymer ?
#
loop_
_entity_poly.entity_id
_entity_poly.type
_entity_poly.pdbx_seq_one_letter_code
_entity_poly.pdbx_strand_id
1 'polypeptide(L)' 'MAKNRWNDLSPTAKATIVGLAAVDAGLRAWALRDLAGRDADQVNGPKWLWGSALGVLSTSGVLPAAYLVVGRKS' A
#
# COMPACT_ATOMS: atom_id res chain seq x y z
N MET A 1 -19.82 0.60 23.22
CA MET A 1 -18.79 -0.23 22.54
C MET A 1 -17.47 -0.02 23.25
N ALA A 2 -16.98 -0.99 24.02
CA ALA A 2 -15.66 -0.88 24.63
C ALA A 2 -14.60 -0.84 23.51
N LYS A 3 -13.80 0.22 23.47
CA LYS A 3 -12.71 0.35 22.51
C LYS A 3 -11.52 -0.40 23.07
N ASN A 4 -11.27 -1.61 22.55
CA ASN A 4 -10.14 -2.44 22.95
C ASN A 4 -8.86 -1.61 22.87
N ARG A 5 -8.17 -1.43 23.99
CA ARG A 5 -6.91 -0.69 24.01
C ARG A 5 -5.83 -1.61 23.46
N TRP A 6 -4.77 -1.01 22.92
CA TRP A 6 -3.63 -1.78 22.43
C TRP A 6 -3.12 -2.80 23.45
N ASN A 7 -3.06 -2.43 24.73
CA ASN A 7 -2.60 -3.30 25.80
C ASN A 7 -3.52 -4.50 26.08
N ASP A 8 -4.79 -4.42 25.69
CA ASP A 8 -5.78 -5.48 25.88
C ASP A 8 -5.73 -6.54 24.76
N LEU A 9 -4.95 -6.29 23.70
CA LEU A 9 -4.80 -7.22 22.58
C LEU A 9 -3.88 -8.39 22.93
N SER A 10 -4.26 -9.59 22.49
CA SER A 10 -3.39 -10.76 22.55
C SER A 10 -2.09 -10.53 21.76
N PRO A 11 -0.98 -11.21 22.11
CA PRO A 11 0.27 -11.11 21.37
C PRO A 11 0.09 -11.40 19.87
N THR A 12 -0.72 -12.41 19.53
CA THR A 12 -1.04 -12.76 18.14
C THR A 12 -1.72 -11.60 17.42
N ALA A 13 -2.72 -10.97 18.03
CA ALA A 13 -3.44 -9.85 17.40
C ALA A 13 -2.50 -8.65 17.14
N LYS A 14 -1.63 -8.31 18.10
CA LYS A 14 -0.62 -7.27 17.92
C LYS A 14 0.32 -7.61 16.77
N ALA A 15 0.83 -8.84 16.74
CA ALA A 15 1.73 -9.31 15.69
C ALA A 15 1.06 -9.25 14.30
N THR A 16 -0.21 -9.65 14.20
CA THR A 16 -0.98 -9.55 12.95
C THR A 16 -1.13 -8.11 12.48
N ILE A 17 -1.48 -7.18 13.38
CA ILE A 17 -1.62 -5.76 13.03
C ILE A 17 -0.29 -5.18 12.54
N VAL A 18 0.80 -5.44 13.28
CA VAL A 18 2.15 -4.98 12.89
C VAL A 18 2.58 -5.60 11.56
N GLY A 19 2.34 -6.89 11.37
CA GLY A 19 2.68 -7.60 10.13
C GLY A 19 1.94 -7.03 8.93
N LEU A 20 0.63 -6.81 9.04
CA LEU A 20 -0.18 -6.19 7.98
C LEU A 20 0.31 -4.77 7.65
N ALA A 21 0.62 -3.97 8.68
CA ALA A 21 1.16 -2.62 8.49
C ALA A 21 2.52 -2.63 7.79
N ALA A 22 3.41 -3.57 8.14
CA ALA A 22 4.71 -3.72 7.50
C ALA A 22 4.59 -4.12 6.02
N VAL A 23 3.67 -5.04 5.71
CA VAL A 23 3.39 -5.45 4.33
C VAL A 23 2.83 -4.28 3.50
N ASP A 24 1.84 -3.54 4.02
CA ASP A 24 1.28 -2.36 3.33
C ASP A 24 2.36 -1.31 3.08
N ALA A 25 3.14 -0.96 4.11
CA ALA A 25 4.22 0.02 3.98
C ALA A 25 5.29 -0.41 2.96
N GLY A 26 5.67 -1.70 2.98
CA GLY A 26 6.63 -2.26 2.03
C GLY A 26 6.13 -2.23 0.58
N LEU A 27 4.90 -2.69 0.35
CA LEU A 27 4.28 -2.66 -0.98
C LEU A 27 4.15 -1.23 -1.49
N ARG A 28 3.74 -0.30 -0.62
CA ARG A 28 3.59 1.11 -0.97
C ARG A 28 4.92 1.76 -1.33
N ALA A 29 5.97 1.52 -0.55
CA ALA A 29 7.30 2.01 -0.85
C ALA A 29 7.81 1.45 -2.19
N TRP A 30 7.59 0.16 -2.45
CA TRP A 30 7.96 -0.46 -3.73
C TRP A 30 7.18 0.15 -4.90
N ALA A 31 5.85 0.27 -4.78
CA ALA A 31 4.99 0.85 -5.80
C ALA A 31 5.40 2.30 -6.14
N LEU A 32 5.66 3.13 -5.13
CA LEU A 32 6.10 4.51 -5.34
C LEU A 32 7.48 4.59 -6.00
N ARG A 33 8.43 3.72 -5.60
CA ARG A 33 9.76 3.64 -6.22
C ARG A 33 9.68 3.20 -7.68
N ASP A 34 8.88 2.18 -7.97
CA ASP A 34 8.64 1.68 -9.34
C ASP A 34 7.99 2.78 -10.19
N LEU A 35 6.94 3.43 -9.69
CA LEU A 35 6.25 4.53 -10.38
C LEU A 35 7.17 5.72 -10.66
N ALA A 36 8.04 6.08 -9.70
CA ALA A 36 8.97 7.19 -9.88
C ALA A 36 9.92 6.94 -11.07
N GLY A 37 10.36 5.70 -11.26
CA GLY A 37 11.31 5.32 -12.31
C GLY A 37 10.71 5.03 -13.69
N ARG A 38 9.37 4.95 -13.81
CA ARG A 38 8.69 4.64 -15.08
C ARG A 38 8.29 5.88 -15.85
N ASP A 39 8.34 5.81 -17.17
CA ASP A 39 7.73 6.84 -18.02
C ASP A 39 6.20 6.70 -18.04
N ALA A 40 5.51 7.77 -18.45
CA ALA A 40 4.04 7.82 -18.39
C ALA A 40 3.37 6.79 -19.32
N ASP A 41 4.02 6.41 -20.42
CA ASP A 41 3.56 5.41 -21.37
C ASP A 41 3.74 3.97 -20.84
N GLN A 42 4.58 3.76 -19.83
CA GLN A 42 4.80 2.48 -19.15
C GLN A 42 3.80 2.21 -18.01
N VAL A 43 2.84 3.10 -17.82
CA VAL A 43 1.80 3.02 -16.79
C VAL A 43 0.44 2.97 -17.47
N ASN A 44 -0.45 2.12 -16.95
CA ASN A 44 -1.83 2.03 -17.40
C ASN A 44 -2.63 3.17 -16.78
N GLY A 45 -3.02 4.13 -17.63
CA GLY A 45 -3.72 5.35 -17.21
C GLY A 45 -2.77 6.46 -16.75
N PRO A 46 -3.30 7.58 -16.22
CA PRO A 46 -2.48 8.74 -15.88
C PRO A 46 -1.52 8.46 -14.72
N LYS A 47 -0.22 8.61 -14.95
CA LYS A 47 0.84 8.41 -13.95
C LYS A 47 0.61 9.21 -12.66
N TRP A 48 0.15 10.46 -12.80
CA TRP A 48 -0.10 11.34 -11.65
C TRP A 48 -1.24 10.81 -10.77
N LEU A 49 -2.26 10.17 -11.35
CA LEU A 49 -3.39 9.62 -10.60
C LEU A 49 -2.93 8.47 -9.70
N TRP A 50 -2.05 7.60 -10.22
CA TRP A 50 -1.42 6.56 -9.41
C TRP A 50 -0.57 7.15 -8.28
N GLY A 51 0.22 8.18 -8.56
CA GLY A 51 1.03 8.87 -7.56
C GLY A 51 0.19 9.46 -6.43
N SER A 52 -0.87 10.19 -6.78
CA SER A 52 -1.80 10.78 -5.81
C SER A 52 -2.55 9.72 -5.02
N ALA A 53 -3.07 8.69 -5.67
CA ALA A 53 -3.79 7.61 -4.99
C ALA A 53 -2.87 6.86 -4.01
N LEU A 54 -1.65 6.50 -4.45
CA LEU A 54 -0.64 5.87 -3.59
C LEU A 54 -0.14 6.80 -2.49
N GLY A 55 -0.18 8.13 -2.64
CA GLY A 55 0.21 9.06 -1.59
C GLY A 55 -0.87 9.29 -0.52
N VAL A 56 -2.14 9.27 -0.92
CA VAL A 56 -3.25 9.75 -0.06
C VAL A 56 -4.11 8.61 0.51
N LEU A 57 -4.32 7.52 -0.23
CA LEU A 57 -5.32 6.51 0.13
C LEU A 57 -4.72 5.36 0.95
N SER A 58 -5.09 5.22 2.21
CA SER A 58 -4.72 4.05 3.03
C SER A 58 -5.69 2.89 2.79
N THR A 59 -5.24 1.85 2.10
CA THR A 59 -6.08 0.71 1.67
C THR A 59 -5.55 -0.64 2.14
N SER A 60 -4.68 -0.67 3.16
CA SER A 60 -4.12 -1.90 3.73
C SER A 60 -3.47 -2.82 2.66
N GLY A 61 -2.69 -2.25 1.75
CA GLY A 61 -1.90 -2.96 0.74
C GLY A 61 -2.61 -3.19 -0.59
N VAL A 62 -3.94 -3.01 -0.67
CA VAL A 62 -4.71 -3.29 -1.88
C VAL A 62 -4.31 -2.39 -3.04
N LEU A 63 -4.24 -1.07 -2.83
CA LEU A 63 -3.90 -0.12 -3.89
C LEU A 63 -2.44 -0.27 -4.39
N PRO A 64 -1.42 -0.37 -3.51
CA PRO A 64 -0.06 -0.70 -3.94
C PRO A 64 0.02 -1.99 -4.76
N ALA A 65 -0.68 -3.05 -4.34
CA ALA A 65 -0.71 -4.32 -5.06
C ALA A 65 -1.38 -4.17 -6.44
N ALA A 66 -2.51 -3.46 -6.52
CA ALA A 66 -3.21 -3.20 -7.79
C ALA A 66 -2.31 -2.46 -8.79
N TYR A 67 -1.55 -1.46 -8.33
CA TYR A 67 -0.57 -0.79 -9.17
C TYR A 67 0.51 -1.76 -9.69
N LEU A 68 1.11 -2.56 -8.81
CA LEU A 68 2.21 -3.46 -9.15
C LEU A 68 1.79 -4.62 -10.07
N VAL A 69 0.53 -5.04 -10.03
CA VAL A 69 0.01 -6.15 -10.83
C VAL A 69 -0.64 -5.66 -12.12
N VAL A 70 -1.41 -4.56 -12.07
CA VAL A 70 -2.28 -4.12 -13.18
C VAL A 70 -1.97 -2.69 -13.64
N GLY A 71 -1.49 -1.82 -12.73
CA GLY A 71 -1.23 -0.42 -13.02
C GLY A 71 0.07 -0.16 -13.80
N ARG A 72 1.11 -0.98 -13.61
CA ARG A 72 2.35 -0.90 -14.39
C ARG A 72 2.32 -1.84 -15.59
N LYS A 73 2.95 -1.46 -16.70
CA LYS A 73 3.18 -2.36 -17.84
C LYS A 73 4.46 -3.19 -17.58
N SER A 74 4.45 -4.46 -17.95
CA SER A 74 5.66 -5.30 -17.87
C SER A 74 6.76 -4.78 -18.76
#